data_AF-A0ABD3ASK6-F1
#
_entry.id   AF-A0ABD3ASK6-F1
#
_cell.length_a   1.000
_cell.length_b   1.000
_cell.length_c   1.000
_cell.angle_alpha   90.00
_cell.angle_beta   90.00
_cell.angle_gamma   90.00
#
_symmetry.space_group_name_H-M   'P 1'
#
loop_
_entity.id
_entity.type
_entity.pdbx_description
1 polymer ?
#
loop_
_entity_poly.entity_id
_entity_poly.type
_entity_poly.pdbx_seq_one_letter_code
_entity_poly.pdbx_strand_id
1 'polypeptide(L)'
;MAPFIPWRRKDEVVIVMGATGTGKSRLSIDLATRFPAEIVNSDKMQVYKGLDIVTNKVTEDDCHGIPHHLLGFMNRNEDFSAHDFHSHTTLAAVSRDFENHAPKIPH
;
A
#
# COMPACT_ATOMS: atom_id res chain seq x y z
N MET A 1 -17.39 -36.71 2.45
CA MET A 1 -17.87 -35.32 2.56
C MET A 1 -16.66 -34.43 2.38
N ALA A 2 -16.51 -33.76 1.24
CA ALA A 2 -15.35 -32.89 0.99
C ALA A 2 -15.57 -31.55 1.73
N PRO A 3 -14.52 -30.93 2.31
CA PRO A 3 -14.67 -29.64 2.96
C PRO A 3 -15.08 -28.57 1.93
N PHE A 4 -16.05 -27.75 2.32
CA PHE A 4 -16.47 -26.57 1.56
C PHE A 4 -15.31 -25.55 1.60
N ILE A 5 -14.62 -25.37 0.47
CA ILE A 5 -13.61 -24.32 0.30
C ILE A 5 -14.37 -23.10 -0.23
N PRO A 6 -14.59 -22.04 0.58
CA PRO A 6 -15.22 -20.84 0.06
C PRO A 6 -14.29 -20.23 -1.00
N TRP A 7 -14.84 -19.95 -2.17
CA TRP A 7 -14.16 -19.21 -3.23
C TRP A 7 -13.70 -17.87 -2.66
N ARG A 8 -12.39 -17.69 -2.48
CA ARG A 8 -11.80 -16.44 -2.00
C ARG A 8 -12.15 -15.36 -3.03
N ARG A 9 -12.93 -14.34 -2.67
CA ARG A 9 -13.11 -13.17 -3.54
C ARG A 9 -11.73 -12.60 -3.83
N LYS A 10 -11.49 -12.27 -5.09
CA LYS A 10 -10.28 -11.60 -5.52
C LYS A 10 -10.42 -10.12 -5.17
N ASP A 11 -9.44 -9.55 -4.49
CA ASP A 11 -9.47 -8.12 -4.14
C ASP A 11 -9.37 -7.26 -5.39
N GLU A 12 -10.14 -6.18 -5.42
CA GLU A 12 -10.06 -5.19 -6.48
C GLU A 12 -8.82 -4.32 -6.27
N VAL A 13 -7.96 -4.25 -7.30
CA VAL A 13 -6.70 -3.51 -7.28
C VAL A 13 -6.71 -2.51 -8.42
N VAL A 14 -6.43 -1.25 -8.09
CA VAL A 14 -6.22 -0.18 -9.07
C VAL A 14 -4.73 0.12 -9.16
N ILE A 15 -4.18 0.13 -10.37
CA ILE A 15 -2.77 0.43 -10.61
C ILE A 15 -2.66 1.77 -11.34
N VAL A 16 -2.00 2.73 -10.69
CA VAL A 16 -1.72 4.06 -11.28
C VAL A 16 -0.28 4.10 -11.78
N MET A 17 -0.10 4.06 -13.11
CA MET A 17 1.23 4.05 -13.76
C MET A 17 1.48 5.34 -14.55
N GLY A 18 2.76 5.68 -14.76
CA GLY A 18 3.17 6.86 -15.51
C GLY A 18 4.56 7.37 -15.12
N ALA A 19 5.13 8.26 -15.92
CA ALA A 19 6.47 8.82 -15.71
C ALA A 19 6.59 9.59 -14.37
N THR A 20 7.81 9.76 -13.85
CA THR A 20 8.06 10.53 -12.63
C THR A 20 7.57 11.98 -12.82
N GLY A 21 6.93 12.55 -11.79
CA GLY A 21 6.41 13.91 -11.84
C GLY A 21 5.04 14.09 -12.52
N THR A 22 4.39 13.04 -13.04
CA THR A 22 3.07 13.15 -13.69
C THR A 22 1.87 13.22 -12.73
N GLY A 23 2.10 13.44 -11.43
CA GLY A 23 1.02 13.60 -10.44
C GLY A 23 0.35 12.31 -9.95
N LYS A 24 0.98 11.14 -10.12
CA LYS A 24 0.43 9.84 -9.71
C LYS A 24 0.02 9.77 -8.24
N SER A 25 0.87 10.24 -7.33
CA SER A 25 0.57 10.21 -5.90
C SER A 25 -0.69 11.00 -5.57
N ARG A 26 -0.85 12.19 -6.17
CA ARG A 26 -2.05 13.02 -6.02
C ARG A 26 -3.31 12.30 -6.55
N LEU A 27 -3.20 11.64 -7.70
CA LEU A 27 -4.32 10.87 -8.25
C LEU A 27 -4.70 9.68 -7.35
N SER A 28 -3.71 8.94 -6.84
CA SER A 28 -3.96 7.83 -5.92
C SER A 28 -4.66 8.29 -4.64
N ILE A 29 -4.28 9.45 -4.10
CA ILE A 29 -4.90 10.05 -2.91
C ILE A 29 -6.34 10.49 -3.22
N ASP A 30 -6.60 11.19 -4.33
CA ASP A 30 -7.97 11.59 -4.73
C ASP A 30 -8.88 10.38 -5.00
N LEU A 31 -8.32 9.25 -5.46
CA LEU A 31 -9.07 7.99 -5.55
C LEU A 31 -9.37 7.43 -4.16
N ALA A 32 -8.37 7.38 -3.27
CA ALA A 32 -8.52 6.82 -1.91
C ALA A 32 -9.34 7.69 -0.95
N THR A 33 -9.59 8.96 -1.27
CA THR A 33 -10.60 9.76 -0.53
C THR A 33 -12.03 9.43 -0.94
N ARG A 34 -12.24 8.92 -2.17
CA ARG A 34 -13.57 8.58 -2.72
C ARG A 34 -13.96 7.13 -2.51
N PHE A 35 -12.96 6.25 -2.39
CA PHE A 35 -13.12 4.83 -2.16
C PHE A 35 -12.41 4.44 -0.87
N PRO A 36 -12.95 3.53 -0.04
CA PRO A 36 -12.28 3.03 1.16
C PRO A 36 -11.08 2.16 0.77
N ALA A 37 -9.99 2.82 0.40
CA ALA A 37 -8.79 2.24 -0.18
C ALA A 37 -7.56 2.71 0.56
N GLU A 38 -6.53 1.89 0.46
CA GLU A 38 -5.19 2.15 0.98
C GLU A 38 -4.23 2.21 -0.20
N ILE A 39 -3.11 2.91 -0.03
CA ILE A 39 -2.14 3.13 -1.10
C ILE A 39 -0.89 2.31 -0.82
N VAL A 40 -0.45 1.52 -1.80
CA VAL A 40 0.84 0.82 -1.76
C VAL A 40 1.80 1.54 -2.70
N ASN A 41 2.88 2.11 -2.15
CA ASN A 41 3.93 2.73 -2.95
C ASN A 41 4.74 1.66 -3.70
N SER A 42 4.93 1.85 -5.00
CA SER A 42 5.76 0.97 -5.86
C SER A 42 7.06 1.63 -6.33
N ASP A 43 7.32 2.89 -5.96
CA ASP A 43 8.59 3.55 -6.27
C ASP A 43 9.69 3.07 -5.30
N LYS A 44 10.69 2.38 -5.86
CA LYS A 44 11.83 1.81 -5.12
C LYS A 44 12.57 2.87 -4.31
N MET A 45 12.69 4.11 -4.78
CA MET A 45 13.45 5.12 -4.05
C MET A 45 12.69 5.69 -2.86
N GLN A 46 11.35 5.70 -2.94
CA GLN A 46 10.50 6.22 -1.88
C GLN A 46 10.33 5.26 -0.69
N VAL A 47 10.75 4.00 -0.80
CA VAL A 47 10.72 3.03 0.32
C VAL A 47 11.66 3.41 1.47
N TYR A 48 12.67 4.24 1.19
CA TYR A 48 13.73 4.59 2.11
C TYR A 48 13.43 5.81 2.98
N LYS A 49 13.91 5.79 4.23
CA LYS A 49 13.78 6.89 5.20
C LYS A 49 14.60 8.14 4.83
N GLY A 50 14.03 9.32 5.12
CA GLY A 50 14.70 10.62 5.05
C GLY A 50 15.10 11.07 3.64
N LEU A 51 14.52 10.49 2.59
CA LEU A 51 14.76 10.83 1.18
C LEU A 51 13.64 11.71 0.61
N ASP A 52 12.87 12.36 1.47
CA ASP A 52 11.51 12.80 1.15
C ASP A 52 11.51 13.89 0.07
N ILE A 53 12.39 14.89 0.20
CA ILE A 53 12.52 15.98 -0.78
C ILE A 53 13.02 15.46 -2.13
N VAL A 54 14.10 14.69 -2.14
CA VAL A 54 14.76 14.26 -3.39
C VAL A 54 13.99 13.16 -4.13
N THR A 55 13.12 12.44 -3.44
CA THR A 55 12.24 11.42 -4.04
C THR A 55 10.83 11.93 -4.27
N ASN A 56 10.54 13.21 -3.95
CA ASN A 56 9.21 13.79 -4.04
C ASN A 56 8.16 12.93 -3.32
N LYS A 57 8.48 12.53 -2.10
CA LYS A 57 7.61 11.73 -1.24
C LYS A 57 6.42 12.60 -0.78
N VAL A 58 5.24 11.99 -0.78
CA VAL A 58 4.04 12.61 -0.21
C VAL A 58 4.25 12.90 1.29
N THR A 59 3.83 14.07 1.75
CA THR A 59 3.90 14.44 3.17
C THR A 59 2.77 13.80 3.96
N GLU A 60 2.91 13.69 5.29
CA GLU A 60 1.84 13.15 6.13
C GLU A 60 0.54 13.97 6.01
N ASP A 61 0.65 15.30 5.89
CA ASP A 61 -0.50 16.19 5.69
C ASP A 61 -1.22 15.94 4.36
N ASP A 62 -0.46 15.73 3.28
CA ASP A 62 -0.99 15.42 1.95
C ASP A 62 -1.62 14.02 1.87
N CYS A 63 -1.24 13.10 2.77
CA CYS A 63 -1.84 11.77 2.83
C CYS A 63 -3.30 11.78 3.30
N HIS A 64 -3.78 12.87 3.93
CA HIS A 64 -5.16 13.00 4.41
C HIS A 64 -5.64 11.83 5.31
N GLY A 65 -4.72 11.23 6.07
CA GLY A 65 -5.02 10.07 6.93
C GLY A 65 -5.22 8.74 6.19
N ILE A 66 -5.03 8.72 4.86
CA ILE A 66 -5.08 7.49 4.06
C ILE A 66 -3.84 6.64 4.38
N PRO A 67 -3.99 5.35 4.71
CA PRO A 67 -2.86 4.46 4.94
C PRO A 67 -1.98 4.34 3.70
N HIS A 68 -0.70 4.65 3.85
CA HIS A 68 0.33 4.50 2.83
C HIS A 68 1.33 3.42 3.24
N HIS A 69 1.41 2.36 2.45
CA HIS A 69 2.34 1.25 2.65
C HIS A 69 3.57 1.42 1.78
N LEU A 70 4.68 0.81 2.23
CA LEU A 70 5.97 0.80 1.53
C LEU A 70 6.54 2.20 1.24
N LEU A 71 6.23 3.15 2.11
CA LEU A 71 6.67 4.54 2.02
C LEU A 71 7.57 4.87 3.20
N GLY A 72 8.86 5.07 2.96
CA GLY A 72 9.81 5.51 4.00
C GLY A 72 9.99 4.57 5.19
N PHE A 73 9.82 3.26 5.02
CA PHE A 73 9.93 2.30 6.12
C PHE A 73 11.32 1.66 6.25
N MET A 74 12.11 1.63 5.18
CA MET A 74 13.41 0.95 5.12
C MET A 74 14.58 1.90 5.41
N ASN A 75 15.65 1.40 6.04
CA ASN A 75 16.89 2.18 6.21
C ASN A 75 17.70 2.22 4.91
N ARG A 76 18.45 3.30 4.70
CA ARG A 76 19.16 3.55 3.44
C ARG A 76 20.29 2.57 3.11
N ASN A 77 20.76 1.84 4.12
CA ASN A 77 21.86 0.88 3.98
C ASN A 77 21.35 -0.53 3.64
N GLU A 78 20.05 -0.70 3.49
CA GLU A 78 19.40 -1.97 3.16
C GLU A 78 19.04 -2.02 1.68
N ASP A 79 19.18 -3.20 1.07
CA ASP A 79 18.74 -3.41 -0.31
C ASP A 79 17.25 -3.73 -0.36
N PHE A 80 16.57 -3.18 -1.37
CA PHE A 80 15.18 -3.50 -1.68
C PHE A 80 15.05 -4.05 -3.10
N SER A 81 14.63 -5.30 -3.20
CA SER A 81 14.43 -6.02 -4.47
C SER A 81 12.95 -6.11 -4.86
N ALA A 82 12.68 -6.54 -6.09
CA ALA A 82 11.33 -6.83 -6.54
C ALA A 82 10.68 -7.97 -5.76
N HIS A 83 11.47 -8.95 -5.29
CA HIS A 83 10.98 -10.01 -4.42
C HIS A 83 10.53 -9.46 -3.06
N ASP A 84 11.28 -8.50 -2.51
CA ASP A 84 10.91 -7.85 -1.26
C ASP A 84 9.62 -7.05 -1.44
N PHE A 85 9.48 -6.31 -2.54
CA PHE A 85 8.24 -5.60 -2.88
C PHE A 85 7.04 -6.55 -2.92
N HIS A 86 7.13 -7.68 -3.61
CA HIS A 86 6.07 -8.68 -3.67
C HIS A 86 5.71 -9.22 -2.27
N SER A 87 6.73 -9.54 -1.47
CA SER A 87 6.54 -10.09 -0.13
C SER A 87 5.86 -9.10 0.81
N HIS A 88 6.33 -7.85 0.83
CA HIS A 88 5.75 -6.81 1.69
C HIS A 88 4.36 -6.36 1.23
N THR A 89 4.10 -6.32 -0.09
CA THR A 89 2.76 -6.01 -0.62
C THR A 89 1.74 -7.09 -0.24
N THR A 90 2.14 -8.35 -0.28
CA THR A 90 1.29 -9.48 0.15
C THR A 90 0.93 -9.35 1.62
N LEU A 91 1.88 -8.97 2.48
CA LEU A 91 1.63 -8.75 3.90
C LEU A 91 0.64 -7.60 4.14
N ALA A 92 0.78 -6.47 3.43
CA ALA A 92 -0.14 -5.34 3.53
C ALA A 92 -1.57 -5.72 3.07
N ALA A 93 -1.70 -6.55 2.03
CA ALA A 93 -3.00 -7.07 1.61
C ALA A 93 -3.63 -7.99 2.67
N VAL A 94 -2.83 -8.83 3.33
CA VAL A 94 -3.31 -9.73 4.39
C VAL A 94 -3.72 -8.97 5.66
N SER A 95 -3.00 -7.91 6.05
CA SER A 95 -3.43 -7.08 7.19
C SER A 95 -4.80 -6.45 6.95
N ARG A 96 -5.08 -6.00 5.72
CA ARG A 96 -6.40 -5.50 5.32
C ARG A 96 -7.48 -6.58 5.42
N ASP A 97 -7.19 -7.79 4.97
CA ASP A 97 -8.13 -8.92 5.09
C ASP A 97 -8.47 -9.20 6.55
N PHE A 98 -7.47 -9.17 7.44
CA PHE A 98 -7.65 -9.41 8.86
C PHE A 98 -8.46 -8.30 9.53
N GLU A 99 -8.20 -7.02 9.24
CA GLU A 99 -8.99 -5.92 9.80
C GLU A 99 -10.46 -5.94 9.34
N ASN A 100 -10.70 -6.26 8.06
CA ASN A 100 -12.06 -6.33 7.52
C ASN A 100 -12.84 -7.57 7.95
N HIS A 101 -12.15 -8.67 8.29
CA HIS A 101 -12.78 -9.95 8.65
C HIS A 101 -12.42 -10.43 10.07
N ALA A 102 -11.88 -9.56 10.93
CA ALA A 102 -11.58 -9.89 12.31
C ALA A 102 -12.85 -10.46 12.97
N PRO A 103 -12.77 -11.61 13.65
CA PRO A 103 -13.92 -12.14 14.37
C PRO A 103 -14.34 -11.10 15.41
N LYS A 104 -15.49 -10.47 15.18
CA LYS A 104 -16.12 -9.60 16.17
C LYS A 104 -16.51 -10.50 17.33
N ILE A 105 -15.66 -10.56 18.35
CA ILE A 105 -15.98 -11.26 19.60
C ILE A 105 -17.21 -10.54 20.16
N PRO A 106 -18.39 -11.16 20.20
CA PRO A 106 -19.56 -10.52 20.77
C PRO A 106 -19.30 -10.35 22.27
N HIS A 107 -19.57 -9.16 22.80
CA HIS A 107 -19.76 -8.97 24.24
C HIS A 107 -21.10 -9.58 24.67
#